data_AF-A0A920P631-F1
#
_entry.id   AF-A0A920P631-F1
#
_cell.length_a   1.000
_cell.length_b   1.000
_cell.length_c   1.000
_cell.angle_alpha   90.00
_cell.angle_beta   90.00
_cell.angle_gamma   90.00
#
_symmetry.space_group_name_H-M   'P 1'
#
loop_
_entity.id
_entity.type
_entity.pdbx_description
1 polymer ?
#
loop_
_entity_poly.entity_id
_entity_poly.type
_entity_poly.pdbx_seq_one_letter_code
_entity_poly.pdbx_strand_id
1 'polypeptide(L)' 'MNSFLGKVWKHWPKEAEEDGRAILRVDGKLYERQMVRIRDEAVATPVLSELSRKYVGGGPIPFQQVESGDIWIFELQPKS' A
#
# COMPACT_ATOMS: atom_id res chain seq x y z
N MET A 1 1.12 9.61 -2.19
CA MET A 1 2.18 10.63 -2.27
C MET A 1 1.62 11.85 -2.98
N ASN A 2 1.49 12.99 -2.30
CA ASN A 2 1.04 14.24 -2.93
C ASN A 2 2.16 15.14 -3.48
N SER A 3 3.43 14.73 -3.43
CA SER A 3 4.52 15.49 -4.05
C SER A 3 4.48 15.41 -5.58
N PHE A 4 4.80 16.53 -6.25
CA PHE A 4 4.76 16.66 -7.72
C PHE A 4 5.66 15.63 -8.42
N LEU A 5 6.89 15.47 -7.93
CA LEU A 5 7.84 14.45 -8.41
C LEU A 5 7.37 13.02 -8.13
N GLY A 6 6.66 12.80 -7.02
CA GLY A 6 6.14 11.50 -6.64
C GLY A 6 5.02 11.01 -7.57
N LYS A 7 4.16 11.92 -8.03
CA LYS A 7 3.06 11.63 -8.96
C LYS A 7 3.53 11.29 -10.38
N VAL A 8 4.65 11.88 -10.82
CA VAL A 8 5.26 11.59 -12.14
C VAL A 8 5.96 10.23 -12.17
N TRP A 9 6.44 9.74 -11.02
CA TRP A 9 7.24 8.51 -10.97
C TRP A 9 6.42 7.25 -10.65
N LYS A 10 5.39 7.33 -9.81
CA LYS A 10 4.66 6.15 -9.30
C LYS A 10 3.20 6.14 -9.73
N HIS A 11 2.94 5.54 -10.88
CA HIS A 11 1.58 5.35 -11.42
C HIS A 11 0.89 4.07 -10.90
N TRP A 12 1.67 3.04 -10.55
CA TRP A 12 1.15 1.74 -10.14
C TRP A 12 0.06 1.76 -9.05
N PRO A 13 0.05 2.66 -8.04
CA PRO A 13 -1.01 2.62 -7.03
C PRO A 13 -2.38 2.94 -7.62
N LYS A 14 -2.44 3.84 -8.61
CA LYS A 14 -3.67 4.16 -9.34
C LYS A 14 -4.06 3.01 -10.27
N GLU A 15 -3.10 2.46 -11.00
CA GLU A 15 -3.30 1.31 -11.88
C GLU A 15 -3.84 0.09 -11.09
N ALA A 16 -3.30 -0.18 -9.91
CA ALA A 16 -3.74 -1.28 -9.04
C ALA A 16 -5.14 -1.06 -8.46
N GLU A 17 -5.62 0.19 -8.40
CA GLU A 17 -7.00 0.48 -8.01
C GLU A 17 -7.98 0.27 -9.17
N GLU A 18 -7.54 0.52 -10.41
CA GLU A 18 -8.32 0.28 -11.62
C GLU A 18 -8.34 -1.20 -12.02
N ASP A 19 -7.20 -1.88 -11.94
CA ASP A 19 -7.00 -3.30 -12.17
C ASP A 19 -5.95 -3.86 -11.20
N GLY A 20 -6.43 -4.46 -10.11
CA GLY A 20 -5.56 -4.96 -9.04
C GLY A 20 -4.82 -6.26 -9.34
N ARG A 21 -4.80 -6.78 -10.57
CA ARG A 21 -4.06 -8.01 -10.88
C ARG A 21 -2.55 -7.76 -10.74
N ALA A 22 -1.89 -8.53 -9.89
CA ALA A 22 -0.47 -8.40 -9.62
C ALA A 22 0.25 -9.75 -9.57
N ILE A 23 1.55 -9.73 -9.86
CA ILE A 23 2.46 -10.84 -9.61
C ILE A 23 3.36 -10.46 -8.44
N LEU A 24 3.18 -11.12 -7.30
CA LEU A 24 4.09 -11.01 -6.16
C LEU A 24 5.23 -12.02 -6.32
N ARG A 25 6.48 -11.57 -6.24
CA ARG A 25 7.65 -12.45 -6.20
C ARG A 25 8.26 -12.46 -4.80
N VAL A 26 8.35 -13.63 -4.18
CA VAL A 26 9.02 -13.85 -2.88
C VAL A 26 9.99 -15.01 -3.06
N ASP A 27 11.27 -14.79 -2.74
CA ASP A 27 12.33 -15.81 -2.81
C ASP A 27 12.35 -16.59 -4.13
N GLY A 28 12.19 -15.86 -5.24
CA GLY A 28 12.17 -16.43 -6.60
C GLY A 28 10.85 -17.11 -7.01
N LYS A 29 9.90 -17.32 -6.08
CA LYS A 29 8.58 -17.88 -6.39
C LYS A 29 7.58 -16.77 -6.74
N LEU A 30 6.83 -17.00 -7.81
CA LEU A 30 5.78 -16.10 -8.29
C LEU A 30 4.42 -16.51 -7.73
N TYR A 31 3.62 -15.51 -7.34
CA TYR A 31 2.26 -15.67 -6.87
C TYR A 31 1.36 -14.67 -7.59
N GLU A 32 0.30 -15.17 -8.23
CA GLU A 32 -0.77 -14.30 -8.69
C GLU A 32 -1.57 -13.79 -7.49
N ARG A 33 -1.83 -12.48 -7.46
CA ARG A 33 -2.54 -11.80 -6.38
C ARG A 33 -3.53 -10.80 -6.94
N GLN A 34 -4.55 -10.51 -6.14
CA GLN A 34 -5.41 -9.35 -6.32
C GLN A 34 -5.03 -8.30 -5.27
N MET A 35 -4.62 -7.12 -5.72
CA MET A 35 -4.39 -5.96 -4.88
C MET A 35 -5.73 -5.33 -4.52
N VAL A 36 -6.04 -5.28 -3.23
CA VAL A 36 -7.28 -4.69 -2.72
C VAL A 36 -6.93 -3.48 -1.87
N ARG A 37 -7.41 -2.30 -2.26
CA ARG A 37 -7.10 -1.06 -1.56
C ARG A 37 -7.73 -1.05 -0.16
N ILE A 38 -6.89 -0.97 0.87
CA ILE A 38 -7.33 -0.73 2.26
C ILE A 38 -7.67 0.76 2.45
N ARG A 39 -8.89 1.03 2.92
CA ARG A 39 -9.38 2.35 3.35
C ARG A 39 -9.98 2.35 4.75
N ASP A 40 -9.98 1.20 5.40
CA ASP A 40 -10.51 1.04 6.75
C ASP A 40 -9.41 1.41 7.76
N GLU A 41 -9.71 2.32 8.69
CA GLU A 41 -8.77 2.78 9.72
C GLU A 41 -8.36 1.66 10.69
N ALA A 42 -9.29 0.80 11.09
CA ALA A 42 -9.03 -0.29 12.01
C ALA A 42 -8.07 -1.32 11.38
N VAL A 43 -8.15 -1.52 10.06
CA VAL A 43 -7.20 -2.37 9.32
C VAL A 43 -5.87 -1.65 9.04
N ALA A 44 -5.91 -0.36 8.68
CA ALA A 44 -4.72 0.39 8.30
C ALA A 44 -3.80 0.71 9.49
N THR A 45 -4.36 1.06 10.65
CA THR A 45 -3.61 1.49 11.85
C THR A 45 -2.54 0.50 12.31
N PRO A 46 -2.81 -0.82 12.46
CA PRO A 46 -1.77 -1.79 12.82
C PRO A 46 -0.69 -1.91 11.74
N VAL A 47 -1.04 -1.81 10.46
CA VAL A 47 -0.06 -1.82 9.35
C VAL A 47 0.84 -0.59 9.38
N LEU A 48 0.27 0.59 9.65
CA LEU A 48 1.01 1.85 9.80
C LEU A 48 1.96 1.82 11.01
N SER A 49 1.54 1.18 12.10
CA SER A 49 2.39 0.96 13.28
C SER A 49 3.62 0.11 12.92
N GLU A 50 3.44 -0.97 12.15
CA GLU A 50 4.54 -1.82 11.69
C GLU A 50 5.45 -1.12 10.67
N LEU A 51 4.89 -0.32 9.78
CA LEU A 51 5.65 0.54 8.87
C LEU A 51 6.56 1.49 9.65
N SER A 52 5.99 2.17 10.65
CA SER A 52 6.74 3.11 11.49
C SER A 52 7.87 2.44 12.26
N ARG A 53 7.57 1.34 12.95
CA ARG A 53 8.52 0.56 13.75
C ARG A 53 9.73 0.13 12.93
N LYS A 54 9.52 -0.26 11.68
CA LYS A 54 10.59 -0.79 10.81
C LYS A 54 11.34 0.29 10.04
N TYR A 55 10.67 1.37 9.62
CA TYR A 55 11.21 2.25 8.56
C TYR A 55 11.15 3.75 8.86
N VAL A 56 10.42 4.20 9.89
CA VAL A 56 10.16 5.64 10.13
C VAL A 56 10.59 6.07 11.54
N GLY A 57 11.44 5.28 12.21
CA GLY A 57 12.02 5.64 13.49
C GLY A 57 11.06 5.58 14.68
N GLY A 58 9.89 4.93 14.53
CA GLY A 58 8.97 4.64 15.64
C GLY A 58 7.96 5.73 16.01
N GLY A 59 7.88 6.85 15.28
CA GLY A 59 6.85 7.87 15.48
C GLY A 59 5.47 7.49 14.89
N PRO A 60 4.35 7.97 15.43
CA PRO A 60 3.03 7.62 14.89
C PRO A 60 2.86 8.12 13.45
N ILE A 61 2.28 7.29 12.59
CA ILE A 61 1.85 7.70 11.24
C ILE A 61 0.33 7.83 11.28
N PRO A 62 -0.24 9.05 11.15
CA PRO A 62 -1.67 9.25 11.28
C PRO A 62 -2.42 8.64 10.08
N PHE A 63 -3.60 8.07 10.34
CA PHE A 63 -4.45 7.48 9.31
C PHE A 63 -4.84 8.47 8.21
N GLN A 64 -4.91 9.77 8.52
CA GLN A 64 -5.08 10.86 7.56
C GLN A 64 -4.16 10.75 6.33
N GLN A 65 -2.94 10.21 6.48
CA GLN A 65 -2.00 9.99 5.38
C GLN A 65 -2.54 8.97 4.35
N VAL A 66 -3.33 7.99 4.79
CA VAL A 66 -4.00 7.03 3.90
C VAL A 66 -5.20 7.67 3.23
N GLU A 67 -6.00 8.44 3.97
CA GLU A 67 -7.19 9.15 3.45
C GLU A 67 -6.82 10.20 2.40
N SER A 68 -5.77 11.01 2.65
CA SER A 68 -5.27 12.02 1.72
C SER A 68 -4.61 11.42 0.48
N GLY A 69 -4.41 10.10 0.45
CA GLY A 69 -3.66 9.41 -0.59
C GLY A 69 -2.17 9.69 -0.53
N ASP A 70 -1.63 10.15 0.60
CA ASP A 70 -0.18 10.27 0.82
C ASP A 70 0.49 8.91 0.98
N ILE A 71 -0.16 7.97 1.65
CA ILE A 71 0.19 6.56 1.79
C ILE A 71 -0.87 5.70 1.11
N TRP A 72 -0.42 4.70 0.36
CA TRP A 72 -1.28 3.75 -0.34
C TRP A 72 -1.02 2.36 0.25
N ILE A 73 -2.07 1.74 0.80
CA ILE A 73 -2.01 0.39 1.40
C ILE A 73 -2.90 -0.54 0.60
N PHE A 74 -2.34 -1.69 0.21
CA PHE A 74 -3.08 -2.74 -0.49
C PHE A 74 -2.89 -4.07 0.24
N GLU A 75 -3.99 -4.79 0.43
CA GLU A 75 -3.94 -6.22 0.76
C GLU A 75 -3.67 -7.02 -0.52
N LEU A 76 -2.82 -8.05 -0.43
CA LEU A 76 -2.55 -8.98 -1.53
C LEU A 76 -3.35 -10.26 -1.34
N GLN A 77 -4.58 -10.28 -1.83
CA GLN A 77 -5.46 -11.44 -1.71
C GLN A 77 -5.09 -12.53 -2.73
N PRO A 78 -5.34 -13.83 -2.43
CA PRO A 78 -5.26 -14.88 -3.44
C PRO A 78 -6.21 -14.59 -4.60
N LYS A 79 -5.80 -14.98 -5.80
CA LYS A 79 -6.69 -14.98 -6.97
C LYS A 79 -7.45 -16.31 -7.00
N SER A 80 -8.77 -16.24 -7.09
CA SER A 80 -9.69 -17.39 -7.22
C SER A 80 -9.56 -18.09 -8.56
#